data_AF-A0A1F3Y3C7-F1
#
_entry.id   AF-A0A1F3Y3C7-F1
#
_cell.length_a   1.000
_cell.length_b   1.000
_cell.length_c   1.000
_cell.angle_alpha   90.00
_cell.angle_beta   90.00
_cell.angle_gamma   90.00
#
_symmetry.space_group_name_H-M   'P 1'
#
loop_
_entity.id
_entity.type
_entity.pdbx_description
1 polymer ?
#
loop_
_entity_poly.entity_id
_entity_poly.type
_entity_poly.pdbx_seq_one_letter_code
_entity_poly.pdbx_strand_id
1 'polypeptide(L)'
;MSIYQPHLMRVDGIIDETPDTRTLRLVFKDPALAEKFDFKTGQFGEYSVFGAGECTFCIASPPTRKGYIECSFKKCGKATSGLRDLEVGDEMGFRGPYGNSFPVEQMEGGDIVFIAGGIGLAPVRSVIWNVLDRREKYQNVTIIYGARTTGDLVYKRELEEWSRRADVKLWQTVDPGGETCDWKGQVGFVPAIVEKAAPSAKNAHAVICGPPIMIKFTLPVLSKLGFSDDRVFTTLENRMKCGLGKCGRCNIGEVYVCKDGPVFTAAQLKNLPPEY
;
A
#
# COMPACT_ATOMS: atom_id res chain seq x y z
N MET A 1 15.24 24.69 0.02
CA MET A 1 13.78 24.74 0.29
C MET A 1 13.53 24.13 1.66
N SER A 2 12.55 24.62 2.42
CA SER A 2 12.24 24.08 3.75
C SER A 2 11.60 22.69 3.65
N ILE A 3 11.92 21.77 4.56
CA ILE A 3 11.30 20.42 4.60
C ILE A 3 9.78 20.43 4.83
N TYR A 4 9.24 21.59 5.25
CA TYR A 4 7.82 21.82 5.48
C TYR A 4 7.10 22.39 4.27
N GLN A 5 7.84 22.88 3.27
CA GLN A 5 7.25 23.51 2.10
C GLN A 5 6.90 22.42 1.08
N PRO A 6 5.61 22.23 0.72
CA PRO A 6 5.23 21.28 -0.30
C PRO A 6 5.69 21.76 -1.68
N HIS A 7 6.07 20.80 -2.50
CA HIS A 7 6.27 20.97 -3.92
C HIS A 7 4.91 21.01 -4.62
N LEU A 8 4.77 21.90 -5.60
CA LEU A 8 3.55 21.96 -6.40
C LEU A 8 3.50 20.81 -7.38
N MET A 9 2.38 20.11 -7.37
CA MET A 9 2.02 19.06 -8.30
C MET A 9 0.73 19.40 -9.02
N ARG A 10 0.57 18.86 -10.23
CA ARG A 10 -0.66 18.93 -11.02
C ARG A 10 -1.30 17.55 -11.07
N VAL A 11 -2.63 17.50 -10.99
CA VAL A 11 -3.40 16.29 -11.27
C VAL A 11 -3.36 16.02 -12.77
N ASP A 12 -2.71 14.93 -13.15
CA ASP A 12 -2.56 14.50 -14.56
C ASP A 12 -3.60 13.45 -14.96
N GLY A 13 -4.13 12.71 -13.99
CA GLY A 13 -5.15 11.70 -14.23
C GLY A 13 -5.90 11.32 -12.96
N ILE A 14 -7.11 10.82 -13.15
CA ILE A 14 -8.02 10.42 -12.09
C ILE A 14 -8.59 9.04 -12.43
N ILE A 15 -8.63 8.15 -11.43
CA ILE A 15 -9.30 6.86 -11.51
C ILE A 15 -10.18 6.70 -10.27
N ASP A 16 -11.49 6.55 -10.48
CA ASP A 16 -12.41 6.17 -9.42
C ASP A 16 -12.38 4.64 -9.27
N GLU A 17 -11.69 4.16 -8.24
CA GLU A 17 -11.48 2.73 -7.97
C GLU A 17 -12.75 2.06 -7.44
N THR A 18 -13.42 2.75 -6.52
CA THR A 18 -14.68 2.36 -5.89
C THR A 18 -15.52 3.63 -5.66
N PRO A 19 -16.79 3.53 -5.20
CA PRO A 19 -17.60 4.70 -4.89
C PRO A 19 -16.92 5.68 -3.91
N ASP A 20 -16.11 5.18 -2.98
CA ASP A 20 -15.46 5.98 -1.94
C ASP A 20 -13.93 6.07 -2.06
N THR A 21 -13.31 5.36 -2.99
CA THR A 21 -11.85 5.35 -3.20
C THR A 21 -11.48 5.91 -4.57
N ARG A 22 -10.48 6.80 -4.61
CA ARG A 22 -9.96 7.43 -5.84
C ARG A 22 -8.44 7.39 -5.84
N THR A 23 -7.88 7.17 -7.02
CA THR A 23 -6.45 7.31 -7.33
C THR A 23 -6.25 8.60 -8.12
N LEU A 24 -5.35 9.47 -7.65
CA LEU A 24 -4.85 10.61 -8.42
C LEU A 24 -3.47 10.28 -8.96
N ARG A 25 -3.26 10.50 -10.25
CA ARG A 25 -1.92 10.57 -10.86
C ARG A 25 -1.45 12.01 -10.79
N LEU A 26 -0.29 12.22 -10.18
CA LEU A 26 0.27 13.52 -9.88
C LEU A 26 1.63 13.68 -10.56
N VAL A 27 1.84 14.83 -11.20
CA VAL A 27 3.12 15.18 -11.84
C VAL A 27 3.67 16.46 -11.20
N PHE A 28 4.97 16.51 -10.97
CA PHE A 28 5.63 17.71 -10.45
C PHE A 28 5.55 18.83 -11.47
N LYS A 29 5.24 20.05 -11.03
CA LYS A 29 5.25 21.23 -11.92
C LYS A 29 6.65 21.70 -12.27
N ASP A 30 7.61 21.47 -11.38
CA ASP A 30 9.02 21.78 -11.62
C ASP A 30 9.69 20.57 -12.32
N PRO A 31 10.10 20.69 -13.60
CA PRO A 31 10.72 19.59 -14.34
C PRO A 31 12.04 19.13 -13.74
N ALA A 32 12.83 20.05 -13.16
CA ALA A 32 14.11 19.70 -12.56
C ALA A 32 13.93 18.91 -11.26
N LEU A 33 12.85 19.19 -10.52
CA LEU A 33 12.44 18.37 -9.39
C LEU A 33 11.88 17.02 -9.85
N ALA A 34 11.05 17.01 -10.90
CA ALA A 34 10.48 15.78 -11.46
C ALA A 34 11.55 14.77 -11.85
N GLU A 35 12.65 15.24 -12.46
CA GLU A 35 13.78 14.40 -12.88
C GLU A 35 14.60 13.86 -11.71
N LYS A 36 14.74 14.66 -10.64
CA LYS A 36 15.55 14.32 -9.46
C LYS A 36 14.79 13.56 -8.38
N PHE A 37 13.47 13.58 -8.44
CA PHE A 37 12.64 12.91 -7.44
C PHE A 37 12.80 11.40 -7.54
N ASP A 38 13.13 10.78 -6.42
CA ASP A 38 13.26 9.33 -6.29
C ASP A 38 12.67 8.89 -4.95
N PHE A 39 12.19 7.66 -4.90
CA PHE A 39 11.58 7.07 -3.71
C PHE A 39 11.69 5.54 -3.76
N LYS A 40 11.37 4.89 -2.64
CA LYS A 40 11.29 3.44 -2.53
C LYS A 40 9.87 3.01 -2.16
N THR A 41 9.50 1.82 -2.60
CA THR A 41 8.19 1.26 -2.26
C THR A 41 8.06 1.06 -0.74
N GLY A 42 6.91 1.42 -0.17
CA GLY A 42 6.69 1.52 1.28
C GLY A 42 6.82 2.93 1.85
N GLN A 43 7.44 3.85 1.12
CA GLN A 43 7.45 5.27 1.50
C GLN A 43 6.10 5.94 1.26
N PHE A 44 5.89 7.05 1.96
CA PHE A 44 4.66 7.82 1.92
C PHE A 44 4.96 9.31 1.67
N GLY A 45 3.91 10.07 1.40
CA GLY A 45 3.98 11.52 1.30
C GLY A 45 2.84 12.19 2.07
N GLU A 46 2.98 13.50 2.23
CA GLU A 46 1.96 14.37 2.78
C GLU A 46 1.41 15.22 1.62
N TYR A 47 0.11 15.08 1.39
CA TYR A 47 -0.63 15.61 0.26
C TYR A 47 -1.47 16.79 0.73
N SER A 48 -1.08 18.00 0.35
CA SER A 48 -1.73 19.24 0.77
C SER A 48 -2.77 19.67 -0.27
N VAL A 49 -4.04 19.72 0.13
CA VAL A 49 -5.11 20.31 -0.68
C VAL A 49 -5.37 21.73 -0.21
N PHE A 50 -5.17 22.69 -1.10
CA PHE A 50 -5.32 24.11 -0.77
C PHE A 50 -6.74 24.41 -0.28
N GLY A 51 -6.85 25.00 0.91
CA GLY A 51 -8.13 25.28 1.57
C GLY A 51 -8.76 24.10 2.34
N ALA A 52 -8.33 22.85 2.10
CA ALA A 52 -8.92 21.67 2.74
C ALA A 52 -8.03 20.98 3.79
N GLY A 53 -6.70 21.17 3.71
CA GLY A 53 -5.73 20.66 4.69
C GLY A 53 -4.69 19.73 4.06
N GLU A 54 -4.13 18.82 4.86
CA GLU A 54 -3.10 17.89 4.43
C GLU A 54 -3.43 16.47 4.93
N CYS A 55 -3.11 15.46 4.12
CA CYS A 55 -3.29 14.06 4.46
C CYS A 55 -2.04 13.25 4.15
N THR A 56 -1.84 12.19 4.92
CA THR A 56 -0.73 11.26 4.75
C THR A 56 -1.19 10.02 4.00
N PHE A 57 -0.56 9.69 2.87
CA PHE A 57 -0.82 8.44 2.14
C PHE A 57 0.47 7.83 1.59
N CYS A 58 0.49 6.52 1.39
CA CYS A 58 1.58 5.87 0.67
C CYS A 58 1.75 6.47 -0.74
N ILE A 59 2.95 6.34 -1.30
CA ILE A 59 3.14 6.54 -2.74
C ILE A 59 2.72 5.23 -3.42
N ALA A 60 1.53 5.23 -4.04
CA ALA A 60 0.86 4.02 -4.53
C ALA A 60 1.40 3.52 -5.89
N SER A 61 2.16 4.36 -6.59
CA SER A 61 2.92 3.97 -7.78
C SER A 61 4.25 3.29 -7.40
N PRO A 62 4.78 2.39 -8.23
CA PRO A 62 6.11 1.83 -8.02
C PRO A 62 7.21 2.82 -8.47
N PRO A 63 8.40 2.83 -7.86
CA PRO A 63 9.49 3.71 -8.29
C PRO A 63 10.13 3.28 -9.63
N THR A 64 9.82 2.08 -10.12
CA THR A 64 10.21 1.61 -11.46
C THR A 64 9.48 2.34 -12.59
N ARG A 65 8.35 3.02 -12.29
CA ARG A 65 7.54 3.75 -13.28
C ARG A 65 7.63 5.24 -13.00
N LYS A 66 8.48 5.92 -13.77
CA LYS A 66 8.85 7.33 -13.56
C LYS A 66 7.89 8.30 -14.26
N GLY A 67 8.02 9.58 -13.90
CA GLY A 67 7.30 10.71 -14.51
C GLY A 67 6.06 11.13 -13.72
N TYR A 68 5.55 10.28 -12.83
CA TYR A 68 4.41 10.59 -11.97
C TYR A 68 4.50 9.84 -10.65
N ILE A 69 3.71 10.26 -9.67
CA ILE A 69 3.34 9.43 -8.52
C ILE A 69 1.83 9.24 -8.46
N GLU A 70 1.38 8.14 -7.87
CA GLU A 70 -0.04 7.90 -7.63
C GLU A 70 -0.36 8.00 -6.13
N CYS A 71 -1.48 8.64 -5.81
CA CYS A 71 -2.03 8.75 -4.47
C CYS A 71 -3.45 8.18 -4.45
N SER A 72 -3.62 7.06 -3.77
CA SER A 72 -4.92 6.42 -3.62
C SER A 72 -5.44 6.59 -2.22
N PHE A 73 -6.64 7.14 -2.10
CA PHE A 73 -7.23 7.52 -0.82
C PHE A 73 -8.72 7.19 -0.79
N LYS A 74 -9.21 6.95 0.43
CA LYS A 74 -10.63 6.79 0.71
C LYS A 74 -11.20 8.11 1.23
N LYS A 75 -12.36 8.52 0.72
CA LYS A 75 -13.09 9.70 1.22
C LYS A 75 -13.62 9.41 2.63
N CYS A 76 -13.11 10.16 3.62
CA CYS A 76 -13.41 9.92 5.04
C CYS A 76 -13.46 11.19 5.92
N GLY A 77 -13.12 12.36 5.38
CA GLY A 77 -13.09 13.60 6.13
C GLY A 77 -12.81 14.81 5.24
N LYS A 78 -12.63 15.99 5.86
CA LYS A 78 -12.51 17.27 5.13
C LYS A 78 -11.41 17.25 4.06
N ALA A 79 -10.20 16.87 4.42
CA ALA A 79 -9.07 16.90 3.49
C ALA A 79 -9.17 15.82 2.39
N THR A 80 -9.70 14.63 2.69
CA THR A 80 -9.96 13.61 1.66
C THR A 80 -11.17 13.92 0.78
N SER A 81 -12.16 14.66 1.28
CA SER A 81 -13.20 15.26 0.43
C SER A 81 -12.57 16.28 -0.52
N GLY A 82 -11.70 17.16 -0.02
CA GLY A 82 -10.95 18.10 -0.87
C GLY A 82 -10.13 17.40 -1.95
N LEU A 83 -9.44 16.30 -1.63
CA LEU A 83 -8.74 15.48 -2.64
C LEU A 83 -9.70 14.87 -3.67
N ARG A 84 -10.90 14.48 -3.25
CA ARG A 84 -11.93 13.91 -4.14
C ARG A 84 -12.53 14.98 -5.07
N ASP A 85 -12.51 16.23 -4.67
CA ASP A 85 -13.09 17.33 -5.46
C ASP A 85 -12.09 17.88 -6.50
N LEU A 86 -10.82 17.49 -6.45
CA LEU A 86 -9.83 17.86 -7.47
C LEU A 86 -10.16 17.24 -8.84
N GLU A 87 -9.94 18.03 -9.89
CA GLU A 87 -10.06 17.65 -11.29
C GLU A 87 -8.69 17.60 -11.99
N VAL A 88 -8.65 16.99 -13.18
CA VAL A 88 -7.44 16.99 -14.01
C VAL A 88 -7.07 18.44 -14.36
N GLY A 89 -5.82 18.80 -14.12
CA GLY A 89 -5.31 20.17 -14.29
C GLY A 89 -5.17 20.94 -12.99
N ASP A 90 -5.87 20.54 -11.91
CA ASP A 90 -5.78 21.22 -10.63
C ASP A 90 -4.41 21.05 -9.96
N GLU A 91 -4.08 22.00 -9.09
CA GLU A 91 -2.84 22.03 -8.34
C GLU A 91 -3.02 21.62 -6.88
N MET A 92 -2.02 20.89 -6.38
CA MET A 92 -1.94 20.50 -4.97
C MET A 92 -0.48 20.47 -4.50
N GLY A 93 -0.31 20.45 -3.18
CA GLY A 93 0.99 20.31 -2.55
C GLY A 93 1.36 18.84 -2.31
N PHE A 94 2.64 18.53 -2.45
CA PHE A 94 3.22 17.26 -2.02
C PHE A 94 4.54 17.48 -1.32
N ARG A 95 4.75 16.81 -0.19
CA ARG A 95 6.07 16.73 0.45
C ARG A 95 6.37 15.29 0.86
N GLY A 96 7.59 14.86 0.58
CA GLY A 96 8.05 13.48 0.69
C GLY A 96 9.24 13.23 -0.24
N PRO A 97 9.66 11.97 -0.42
CA PRO A 97 9.13 10.80 0.28
C PRO A 97 9.58 10.78 1.75
N TYR A 98 8.75 10.19 2.61
CA TYR A 98 9.05 9.99 4.03
C TYR A 98 8.93 8.52 4.41
N GLY A 99 9.45 8.20 5.60
CA GLY A 99 9.50 6.85 6.14
C GLY A 99 10.56 5.97 5.48
N ASN A 100 10.61 4.74 5.99
CA ASN A 100 11.41 3.63 5.50
C ASN A 100 10.71 2.93 4.32
N SER A 101 11.29 1.82 3.86
CA SER A 101 10.84 1.10 2.66
C SER A 101 10.86 -0.41 2.87
N PHE A 102 10.13 -1.13 2.02
CA PHE A 102 10.28 -2.58 1.94
C PHE A 102 11.68 -2.94 1.43
N PRO A 103 12.33 -3.98 1.99
CA PRO A 103 13.67 -4.38 1.58
C PRO A 103 13.62 -5.27 0.33
N VAL A 104 13.08 -4.76 -0.78
CA VAL A 104 12.82 -5.54 -2.00
C VAL A 104 14.08 -6.20 -2.56
N GLU A 105 15.24 -5.56 -2.46
CA GLU A 105 16.53 -6.16 -2.86
C GLU A 105 16.90 -7.39 -2.01
N GLN A 106 16.52 -7.42 -0.73
CA GLN A 106 16.79 -8.58 0.15
C GLN A 106 15.84 -9.74 -0.12
N MET A 107 14.75 -9.49 -0.84
CA MET A 107 13.77 -10.50 -1.22
C MET A 107 14.11 -11.18 -2.56
N GLU A 108 15.12 -10.70 -3.29
CA GLU A 108 15.57 -11.29 -4.55
C GLU A 108 15.99 -12.75 -4.36
N GLY A 109 15.70 -13.58 -5.37
CA GLY A 109 15.92 -15.03 -5.32
C GLY A 109 14.92 -15.81 -4.47
N GLY A 110 13.99 -15.13 -3.78
CA GLY A 110 12.94 -15.73 -2.97
C GLY A 110 11.55 -15.75 -3.62
N ASP A 111 10.64 -16.51 -3.00
CA ASP A 111 9.21 -16.45 -3.27
C ASP A 111 8.59 -15.23 -2.57
N ILE A 112 7.65 -14.55 -3.21
CA ILE A 112 6.97 -13.37 -2.65
C ILE A 112 5.48 -13.62 -2.53
N VAL A 113 4.95 -13.39 -1.32
CA VAL A 113 3.52 -13.51 -1.01
C VAL A 113 2.98 -12.14 -0.62
N PHE A 114 2.14 -11.57 -1.47
CA PHE A 114 1.43 -10.32 -1.20
C PHE A 114 0.06 -10.62 -0.62
N ILE A 115 -0.29 -9.99 0.49
CA ILE A 115 -1.58 -10.15 1.16
C ILE A 115 -2.18 -8.78 1.42
N ALA A 116 -3.33 -8.49 0.83
CA ALA A 116 -3.93 -7.17 0.91
C ALA A 116 -5.43 -7.21 1.23
N GLY A 117 -5.92 -6.20 1.94
CA GLY A 117 -7.33 -6.01 2.26
C GLY A 117 -7.83 -4.60 1.96
N GLY A 118 -8.90 -4.48 1.16
CA GLY A 118 -9.50 -3.20 0.80
C GLY A 118 -8.49 -2.22 0.19
N ILE A 119 -8.47 -0.97 0.68
CA ILE A 119 -7.50 0.05 0.21
C ILE A 119 -6.06 -0.25 0.65
N GLY A 120 -5.82 -1.21 1.55
CA GLY A 120 -4.48 -1.71 1.87
C GLY A 120 -3.76 -2.32 0.66
N LEU A 121 -4.46 -2.59 -0.44
CA LEU A 121 -3.81 -2.92 -1.71
C LEU A 121 -3.01 -1.75 -2.27
N ALA A 122 -3.26 -0.48 -1.92
CA ALA A 122 -2.49 0.66 -2.45
C ALA A 122 -0.99 0.62 -2.13
N PRO A 123 -0.55 0.47 -0.87
CA PRO A 123 0.88 0.33 -0.58
C PRO A 123 1.44 -0.99 -1.15
N VAL A 124 0.67 -2.08 -1.11
CA VAL A 124 1.11 -3.40 -1.61
C VAL A 124 1.25 -3.39 -3.13
N ARG A 125 0.40 -2.67 -3.85
CA ARG A 125 0.44 -2.50 -5.32
C ARG A 125 1.75 -1.87 -5.77
N SER A 126 2.26 -0.88 -5.03
CA SER A 126 3.58 -0.31 -5.30
C SER A 126 4.68 -1.39 -5.23
N VAL A 127 4.62 -2.29 -4.24
CA VAL A 127 5.60 -3.38 -4.09
C VAL A 127 5.41 -4.45 -5.16
N ILE A 128 4.15 -4.84 -5.44
CA ILE A 128 3.80 -5.80 -6.50
C ILE A 128 4.39 -5.34 -7.81
N TRP A 129 4.14 -4.10 -8.22
CA TRP A 129 4.69 -3.61 -9.48
C TRP A 129 6.22 -3.49 -9.46
N ASN A 130 6.84 -3.09 -8.35
CA ASN A 130 8.30 -3.08 -8.24
C ASN A 130 8.91 -4.48 -8.46
N VAL A 131 8.24 -5.51 -7.94
CA VAL A 131 8.61 -6.92 -8.12
C VAL A 131 8.32 -7.41 -9.54
N LEU A 132 7.14 -7.11 -10.10
CA LEU A 132 6.75 -7.56 -11.44
C LEU A 132 7.50 -6.85 -12.57
N ASP A 133 7.91 -5.59 -12.38
CA ASP A 133 8.75 -4.86 -13.33
C ASP A 133 10.20 -5.38 -13.32
N ARG A 134 10.59 -6.16 -12.29
CA ARG A 134 11.91 -6.83 -12.12
C ARG A 134 11.73 -8.33 -11.93
N ARG A 135 10.75 -8.91 -12.62
CA ARG A 135 10.21 -10.25 -12.36
C ARG A 135 11.28 -11.34 -12.33
N GLU A 136 12.29 -11.21 -13.19
CA GLU A 136 13.41 -12.14 -13.35
C GLU A 136 14.26 -12.32 -12.09
N LYS A 137 14.20 -11.38 -11.14
CA LYS A 137 14.94 -11.43 -9.89
C LYS A 137 14.25 -12.22 -8.79
N TYR A 138 13.01 -12.66 -9.00
CA TYR A 138 12.19 -13.31 -7.98
C TYR A 138 11.72 -14.68 -8.45
N GLN A 139 11.41 -15.57 -7.52
CA GLN A 139 10.94 -16.92 -7.81
C GLN A 139 9.43 -16.92 -8.06
N ASN A 140 8.61 -17.45 -7.16
CA ASN A 140 7.15 -17.44 -7.32
C ASN A 140 6.55 -16.16 -6.75
N VAL A 141 5.52 -15.63 -7.42
CA VAL A 141 4.74 -14.47 -6.93
C VAL A 141 3.31 -14.92 -6.69
N THR A 142 2.85 -14.81 -5.44
CA THR A 142 1.46 -15.06 -5.05
C THR A 142 0.83 -13.77 -4.54
N ILE A 143 -0.36 -13.43 -5.02
CA ILE A 143 -1.13 -12.28 -4.57
C ILE A 143 -2.44 -12.79 -3.99
N ILE A 144 -2.75 -12.41 -2.75
CA ILE A 144 -3.98 -12.74 -2.05
C ILE A 144 -4.64 -11.41 -1.68
N TYR A 145 -5.75 -11.09 -2.32
CA TYR A 145 -6.44 -9.82 -2.15
C TYR A 145 -7.89 -10.05 -1.74
N GLY A 146 -8.33 -9.35 -0.69
CA GLY A 146 -9.72 -9.37 -0.24
C GLY A 146 -10.36 -7.99 -0.16
N ALA A 147 -11.66 -7.93 -0.39
CA ALA A 147 -12.48 -6.76 -0.11
C ALA A 147 -13.81 -7.18 0.55
N ARG A 148 -14.59 -6.21 1.07
CA ARG A 148 -15.88 -6.53 1.69
C ARG A 148 -16.87 -7.06 0.66
N THR A 149 -17.04 -6.33 -0.44
CA THR A 149 -17.89 -6.72 -1.57
C THR A 149 -17.13 -6.63 -2.89
N THR A 150 -17.70 -7.16 -3.97
CA THR A 150 -17.15 -6.98 -5.33
C THR A 150 -17.10 -5.50 -5.76
N GLY A 151 -17.96 -4.67 -5.17
CA GLY A 151 -17.95 -3.20 -5.34
C GLY A 151 -16.78 -2.51 -4.66
N ASP A 152 -16.19 -3.13 -3.63
CA ASP A 152 -15.10 -2.58 -2.82
C ASP A 152 -13.70 -3.00 -3.31
N LEU A 153 -13.61 -3.80 -4.38
CA LEU A 153 -12.33 -4.17 -5.00
C LEU A 153 -11.72 -2.95 -5.69
N VAL A 154 -10.56 -2.49 -5.19
CA VAL A 154 -9.76 -1.43 -5.83
C VAL A 154 -8.82 -2.01 -6.90
N TYR A 155 -8.38 -1.21 -7.86
CA TYR A 155 -7.44 -1.59 -8.93
C TYR A 155 -7.93 -2.76 -9.79
N LYS A 156 -9.21 -2.75 -10.16
CA LYS A 156 -9.84 -3.84 -10.94
C LYS A 156 -9.11 -4.13 -12.25
N ARG A 157 -8.52 -3.10 -12.88
CA ARG A 157 -7.74 -3.24 -14.12
C ARG A 157 -6.45 -4.02 -13.87
N GLU A 158 -5.74 -3.71 -12.80
CA GLU A 158 -4.52 -4.43 -12.41
C GLU A 158 -4.83 -5.84 -11.91
N LEU A 159 -5.93 -6.05 -11.18
CA LEU A 159 -6.37 -7.39 -10.80
C LEU A 159 -6.67 -8.26 -12.04
N GLU A 160 -7.31 -7.67 -13.06
CA GLU A 160 -7.51 -8.33 -14.34
C GLU A 160 -6.18 -8.63 -15.05
N GLU A 161 -5.26 -7.67 -15.09
CA GLU A 161 -3.93 -7.85 -15.68
C GLU A 161 -3.16 -8.97 -14.98
N TRP A 162 -3.07 -8.94 -13.65
CA TRP A 162 -2.38 -9.95 -12.84
C TRP A 162 -3.04 -11.34 -12.95
N SER A 163 -4.35 -11.40 -13.19
CA SER A 163 -5.05 -12.69 -13.41
C SER A 163 -4.67 -13.37 -14.73
N ARG A 164 -4.25 -12.59 -15.74
CA ARG A 164 -3.86 -13.09 -17.07
C ARG A 164 -2.38 -13.47 -17.15
N ARG A 165 -1.60 -13.12 -16.13
CA ARG A 165 -0.17 -13.39 -16.04
C ARG A 165 0.08 -14.83 -15.63
N ALA A 166 0.79 -15.58 -16.46
CA ALA A 166 1.16 -16.97 -16.15
C ALA A 166 2.19 -17.09 -15.00
N ASP A 167 2.91 -16.01 -14.71
CA ASP A 167 3.97 -15.92 -13.71
C ASP A 167 3.49 -15.38 -12.34
N VAL A 168 2.17 -15.22 -12.17
CA VAL A 168 1.51 -14.72 -10.94
C VAL A 168 0.37 -15.66 -10.52
N LYS A 169 0.34 -16.04 -9.24
CA LYS A 169 -0.78 -16.77 -8.64
C LYS A 169 -1.69 -15.80 -7.88
N LEU A 170 -2.81 -15.41 -8.50
CA LEU A 170 -3.76 -14.47 -7.91
C LEU A 170 -4.94 -15.18 -7.23
N TRP A 171 -5.18 -14.88 -5.96
CA TRP A 171 -6.36 -15.24 -5.20
C TRP A 171 -7.14 -13.97 -4.85
N GLN A 172 -8.33 -13.82 -5.42
CA GLN A 172 -9.24 -12.74 -5.07
C GLN A 172 -10.35 -13.29 -4.19
N THR A 173 -10.73 -12.56 -3.15
CA THR A 173 -11.81 -12.94 -2.25
C THR A 173 -12.69 -11.77 -1.90
N VAL A 174 -13.95 -12.06 -1.59
CA VAL A 174 -14.86 -11.12 -0.93
C VAL A 174 -15.39 -11.74 0.36
N ASP A 175 -15.80 -10.90 1.30
CA ASP A 175 -16.41 -11.38 2.54
C ASP A 175 -17.73 -12.11 2.24
N PRO A 176 -18.15 -13.09 3.05
CA PRO A 176 -19.44 -13.77 2.85
C PRO A 176 -20.62 -12.79 2.78
N GLY A 177 -21.42 -12.88 1.71
CA GLY A 177 -22.52 -11.96 1.42
C GLY A 177 -22.12 -10.72 0.62
N GLY A 178 -20.83 -10.58 0.28
CA GLY A 178 -20.31 -9.51 -0.57
C GLY A 178 -20.14 -9.91 -2.04
N GLU A 179 -20.36 -11.17 -2.37
CA GLU A 179 -20.33 -11.70 -3.73
C GLU A 179 -21.57 -11.32 -4.55
N THR A 180 -21.38 -11.17 -5.85
CA THR A 180 -22.46 -11.08 -6.84
C THR A 180 -22.67 -12.43 -7.52
N CYS A 181 -23.78 -12.60 -8.24
CA CYS A 181 -24.08 -13.87 -8.92
C CYS A 181 -23.06 -14.26 -10.00
N ASP A 182 -22.32 -13.29 -10.53
CA ASP A 182 -21.26 -13.44 -11.52
C ASP A 182 -19.85 -13.52 -10.91
N TRP A 183 -19.71 -13.48 -9.58
CA TRP A 183 -18.43 -13.57 -8.90
C TRP A 183 -17.80 -14.96 -9.07
N LYS A 184 -16.56 -14.99 -9.57
CA LYS A 184 -15.78 -16.22 -9.82
C LYS A 184 -14.61 -16.42 -8.86
N GLY A 185 -14.37 -15.46 -7.98
CA GLY A 185 -13.29 -15.55 -6.99
C GLY A 185 -13.70 -16.38 -5.78
N GLN A 186 -12.88 -16.30 -4.73
CA GLN A 186 -13.18 -16.94 -3.46
C GLN A 186 -14.23 -16.15 -2.67
N VAL A 187 -14.90 -16.83 -1.75
CA VAL A 187 -15.76 -16.21 -0.74
C VAL A 187 -15.22 -16.61 0.62
N GLY A 188 -14.86 -15.61 1.44
CA GLY A 188 -14.24 -15.81 2.74
C GLY A 188 -13.26 -14.69 3.10
N PHE A 189 -13.02 -14.53 4.39
CA PHE A 189 -12.06 -13.56 4.89
C PHE A 189 -10.62 -13.92 4.47
N VAL A 190 -9.79 -12.90 4.23
CA VAL A 190 -8.40 -13.04 3.79
C VAL A 190 -7.59 -14.09 4.58
N PRO A 191 -7.61 -14.15 5.93
CA PRO A 191 -6.85 -15.17 6.66
C PRO A 191 -7.19 -16.60 6.27
N ALA A 192 -8.48 -16.90 6.04
CA ALA A 192 -8.93 -18.23 5.61
C ALA A 192 -8.47 -18.55 4.19
N ILE A 193 -8.41 -17.55 3.32
CA ILE A 193 -7.90 -17.72 1.95
C ILE A 193 -6.38 -17.89 1.94
N VAL A 194 -5.64 -17.20 2.82
CA VAL A 194 -4.20 -17.43 3.03
C VAL A 194 -3.94 -18.86 3.47
N GLU A 195 -4.72 -19.37 4.44
CA GLU A 195 -4.60 -20.75 4.92
C GLU A 195 -4.93 -21.75 3.80
N LYS A 196 -5.99 -21.51 3.02
CA LYS A 196 -6.38 -22.35 1.88
C LYS A 196 -5.34 -22.32 0.75
N ALA A 197 -4.79 -21.16 0.43
CA ALA A 197 -3.79 -21.00 -0.62
C ALA A 197 -2.46 -21.65 -0.25
N ALA A 198 -2.19 -21.77 1.06
CA ALA A 198 -1.03 -22.41 1.67
C ALA A 198 0.29 -22.09 0.93
N PRO A 199 0.65 -20.81 0.78
CA PRO A 199 1.92 -20.46 0.15
C PRO A 199 3.11 -21.06 0.92
N SER A 200 4.11 -21.53 0.18
CA SER A 200 5.34 -22.08 0.76
C SER A 200 6.10 -21.00 1.54
N ALA A 201 6.53 -21.32 2.77
CA ALA A 201 7.44 -20.47 3.54
C ALA A 201 8.93 -20.67 3.15
N LYS A 202 9.25 -21.69 2.36
CA LYS A 202 10.63 -22.01 1.98
C LYS A 202 11.22 -20.90 1.11
N ASN A 203 12.23 -20.22 1.63
CA ASN A 203 12.84 -19.06 1.00
C ASN A 203 11.83 -17.99 0.54
N ALA A 204 10.81 -17.72 1.36
CA ALA A 204 9.74 -16.81 1.02
C ALA A 204 9.71 -15.57 1.92
N HIS A 205 9.19 -14.47 1.37
CA HIS A 205 8.87 -13.24 2.09
C HIS A 205 7.38 -12.95 1.92
N ALA A 206 6.74 -12.49 2.99
CA ALA A 206 5.34 -12.07 2.96
C ALA A 206 5.22 -10.56 3.18
N VAL A 207 4.42 -9.89 2.37
CA VAL A 207 4.08 -8.47 2.53
C VAL A 207 2.58 -8.37 2.76
N ILE A 208 2.18 -7.84 3.92
CA ILE A 208 0.78 -7.72 4.33
C ILE A 208 0.38 -6.27 4.57
N CYS A 209 -0.80 -5.86 4.09
CA CYS A 209 -1.38 -4.57 4.45
C CYS A 209 -2.91 -4.60 4.35
N GLY A 210 -3.59 -3.97 5.29
CA GLY A 210 -5.04 -3.85 5.28
C GLY A 210 -5.58 -3.46 6.65
N PRO A 211 -6.88 -3.65 6.89
CA PRO A 211 -7.48 -3.36 8.19
C PRO A 211 -6.73 -4.07 9.32
N PRO A 212 -6.54 -3.43 10.50
CA PRO A 212 -5.81 -4.04 11.62
C PRO A 212 -6.32 -5.42 12.01
N ILE A 213 -7.63 -5.64 11.94
CA ILE A 213 -8.26 -6.93 12.23
C ILE A 213 -7.82 -8.03 11.24
N MET A 214 -7.66 -7.70 9.96
CA MET A 214 -7.19 -8.62 8.93
C MET A 214 -5.74 -9.02 9.20
N ILE A 215 -4.89 -8.05 9.51
CA ILE A 215 -3.46 -8.28 9.82
C ILE A 215 -3.35 -9.18 11.05
N LYS A 216 -4.06 -8.83 12.14
CA LYS A 216 -4.07 -9.58 13.40
C LYS A 216 -4.40 -11.06 13.22
N PHE A 217 -5.36 -11.40 12.35
CA PHE A 217 -5.73 -12.79 12.09
C PHE A 217 -4.87 -13.49 11.03
N THR A 218 -4.20 -12.73 10.16
CA THR A 218 -3.33 -13.33 9.12
C THR A 218 -1.94 -13.68 9.65
N LEU A 219 -1.38 -12.91 10.59
CA LEU A 219 -0.05 -13.18 11.15
C LEU A 219 0.07 -14.59 11.78
N PRO A 220 -0.89 -15.06 12.61
CA PRO A 220 -0.87 -16.43 13.11
C PRO A 220 -0.96 -17.51 12.02
N VAL A 221 -1.70 -17.25 10.94
CA VAL A 221 -1.79 -18.17 9.79
C VAL A 221 -0.44 -18.29 9.09
N LEU A 222 0.26 -17.17 8.85
CA LEU A 222 1.60 -17.19 8.27
C LEU A 222 2.61 -17.93 9.17
N SER A 223 2.54 -17.72 10.48
CA SER A 223 3.36 -18.46 11.46
C SER A 223 3.07 -19.97 11.42
N LYS A 224 1.80 -20.37 11.35
CA LYS A 224 1.38 -21.78 11.17
C LYS A 224 1.90 -22.38 9.87
N LEU A 225 1.97 -21.60 8.80
CA LEU A 225 2.54 -22.00 7.50
C LEU A 225 4.09 -22.01 7.49
N GLY A 226 4.74 -21.59 8.58
CA GLY A 226 6.19 -21.66 8.75
C GLY A 226 6.96 -20.41 8.33
N PHE A 227 6.28 -19.28 8.08
CA PHE A 227 6.98 -18.02 7.83
C PHE A 227 7.66 -17.52 9.10
N SER A 228 8.94 -17.18 9.01
CA SER A 228 9.66 -16.49 10.08
C SER A 228 9.19 -15.04 10.18
N ASP A 229 9.04 -14.54 11.40
CA ASP A 229 8.57 -13.18 11.67
C ASP A 229 9.46 -12.09 11.04
N ASP A 230 10.75 -12.36 10.83
CA ASP A 230 11.69 -11.44 10.18
C ASP A 230 11.48 -11.31 8.66
N ARG A 231 10.71 -12.25 8.07
CA ARG A 231 10.39 -12.26 6.63
C ARG A 231 8.93 -11.90 6.34
N VAL A 232 8.16 -11.55 7.37
CA VAL A 232 6.79 -11.05 7.24
C VAL A 232 6.81 -9.55 7.49
N PHE A 233 6.49 -8.76 6.48
CA PHE A 233 6.49 -7.30 6.54
C PHE A 233 5.06 -6.78 6.50
N THR A 234 4.76 -5.80 7.34
CA THR A 234 3.50 -5.05 7.29
C THR A 234 3.76 -3.55 7.31
N THR A 235 2.74 -2.77 7.00
CA THR A 235 2.75 -1.33 7.25
C THR A 235 1.88 -1.00 8.46
N LEU A 236 2.33 -0.07 9.29
CA LEU A 236 1.50 0.55 10.32
C LEU A 236 0.98 1.90 9.83
N GLU A 237 -0.29 2.16 10.08
CA GLU A 237 -0.93 3.44 9.80
C GLU A 237 -1.25 4.12 11.12
N ASN A 238 -0.98 5.43 11.19
CA ASN A 238 -1.24 6.20 12.40
C ASN A 238 -1.54 7.65 12.04
N ARG A 239 -2.12 8.42 12.97
CA ARG A 239 -2.37 9.85 12.73
C ARG A 239 -1.05 10.61 12.59
N MET A 240 -0.66 10.90 11.37
CA MET A 240 0.50 11.73 11.05
C MET A 240 0.09 13.18 10.83
N LYS A 241 1.01 14.10 11.15
CA LYS A 241 0.84 15.55 10.93
C LYS A 241 2.10 16.18 10.38
N CYS A 242 3.25 15.85 10.99
CA CYS A 242 4.53 16.39 10.50
C CYS A 242 5.18 15.51 9.44
N GLY A 243 4.95 14.19 9.41
CA GLY A 243 5.70 13.24 8.57
C GLY A 243 7.21 13.08 8.92
N LEU A 244 7.72 13.80 9.92
CA LEU A 244 9.16 14.04 10.13
C LEU A 244 9.70 13.62 11.52
N GLY A 245 8.91 12.92 12.33
CA GLY A 245 9.31 12.48 13.67
C GLY A 245 9.39 13.60 14.72
N LYS A 246 8.68 14.71 14.52
CA LYS A 246 8.76 15.90 15.39
C LYS A 246 7.57 16.08 16.34
N CYS A 247 6.35 15.76 15.90
CA CYS A 247 5.13 16.11 16.64
C CYS A 247 4.61 15.02 17.59
N GLY A 248 5.16 13.80 17.54
CA GLY A 248 4.72 12.67 18.37
C GLY A 248 3.32 12.11 18.07
N ARG A 249 2.61 12.60 17.06
CA ARG A 249 1.22 12.16 16.77
C ARG A 249 1.11 10.73 16.25
N CYS A 250 2.16 10.22 15.61
CA CYS A 250 2.22 8.86 15.07
C CYS A 250 3.05 7.92 15.95
N ASN A 251 3.24 8.27 17.22
CA ASN A 251 4.04 7.48 18.15
C ASN A 251 3.31 6.18 18.52
N ILE A 252 4.06 5.09 18.61
CA ILE A 252 3.64 3.82 19.23
C ILE A 252 4.78 3.41 20.16
N GLY A 253 4.60 3.60 21.46
CA GLY A 253 5.67 3.37 22.44
C GLY A 253 6.86 4.31 22.20
N GLU A 254 8.01 3.78 21.83
CA GLU A 254 9.20 4.57 21.52
C GLU A 254 9.36 4.91 20.04
N VAL A 255 8.53 4.31 19.18
CA VAL A 255 8.66 4.38 17.71
C VAL A 255 7.82 5.51 17.14
N TYR A 256 8.38 6.29 16.23
CA TYR A 256 7.66 7.25 15.40
C TYR A 256 7.39 6.61 14.04
N VAL A 257 6.15 6.17 13.78
CA VAL A 257 5.80 5.48 12.52
C VAL A 257 6.21 6.27 11.27
N CYS A 258 6.13 7.61 11.28
CA CYS A 258 6.54 8.45 10.14
C CYS A 258 8.05 8.48 9.85
N LYS A 259 8.89 8.13 10.82
CA LYS A 259 10.35 8.21 10.75
C LYS A 259 10.99 6.82 10.74
N ASP A 260 10.57 5.98 11.67
CA ASP A 260 11.14 4.65 11.90
C ASP A 260 10.38 3.57 11.09
N GLY A 261 9.13 3.86 10.71
CA GLY A 261 8.28 3.07 9.82
C GLY A 261 8.06 3.76 8.47
N PRO A 262 6.95 3.48 7.75
CA PRO A 262 5.78 2.72 8.20
C PRO A 262 5.94 1.20 8.07
N VAL A 263 6.98 0.70 7.40
CA VAL A 263 7.21 -0.73 7.19
C VAL A 263 7.88 -1.35 8.41
N PHE A 264 7.29 -2.43 8.93
CA PHE A 264 7.81 -3.20 10.07
C PHE A 264 7.77 -4.69 9.77
N THR A 265 8.71 -5.45 10.31
CA THR A 265 8.59 -6.91 10.36
C THR A 265 7.61 -7.34 11.44
N ALA A 266 7.05 -8.54 11.32
CA ALA A 266 6.24 -9.13 12.40
C ALA A 266 7.07 -9.31 13.69
N ALA A 267 8.39 -9.48 13.57
CA ALA A 267 9.29 -9.57 14.72
C ALA A 267 9.36 -8.22 15.45
N GLN A 268 9.47 -7.12 14.71
CA GLN A 268 9.44 -5.76 15.28
C GLN A 268 8.10 -5.46 15.94
N LEU A 269 6.98 -5.86 15.32
CA LEU A 269 5.65 -5.64 15.89
C LEU A 269 5.45 -6.29 17.27
N LYS A 270 6.07 -7.45 17.52
CA LYS A 270 5.98 -8.13 18.82
C LYS A 270 6.63 -7.34 19.97
N ASN A 271 7.53 -6.41 19.64
CA ASN A 271 8.18 -5.53 20.61
C ASN A 271 7.45 -4.19 20.80
N LEU A 272 6.41 -3.91 20.00
CA LEU A 272 5.60 -2.71 20.14
C LEU A 272 4.45 -2.92 21.15
N PRO A 273 4.00 -1.86 21.84
CA PRO A 273 2.79 -1.92 22.66
C PRO A 273 1.60 -2.47 21.88
N PRO A 274 0.65 -3.21 22.50
CA PRO A 274 -0.50 -3.80 21.80
C PRO A 274 -1.50 -2.81 21.19
N GLU A 275 -1.27 -1.50 21.35
CA GLU A 275 -2.19 -0.41 21.00
C GLU A 275 -2.02 0.11 19.56
N TYR A 276 -1.50 -0.72 18.63
CA TYR A 276 -1.31 -0.36 17.22
C TYR A 276 -2.45 -0.78 16.29
#